data_AF-A0A4R1I4P4-F1
#
_entry.id   AF-A0A4R1I4P4-F1
#
_cell.length_a   1.000
_cell.length_b   1.000
_cell.length_c   1.000
_cell.angle_alpha   90.00
_cell.angle_beta   90.00
_cell.angle_gamma   90.00
#
_symmetry.space_group_name_H-M   'P 1'
#
loop_
_entity.id
_entity.type
_entity.pdbx_description
1 polymer ?
#
loop_
_entity_poly.entity_id
_entity_poly.type
_entity_poly.pdbx_seq_one_letter_code
_entity_poly.pdbx_strand_id
1 'polypeptide(L)'
;MTAEEFQEALGTLNTTPAGFARLIGVDIRTVRRWSTGAKMIPDTVAAQLGVLLQAGGLPSTSAADLQALRINEEADRPTSCFVWVQRKDSDPLWTVAEHDLVSDVFYLPGRIERFVADELVIGPAVVAPE
;
A
#
# COMPACT_ATOMS: atom_id res chain seq x y z
N MET A 1 -9.31 12.85 -20.03
CA MET A 1 -10.06 12.11 -19.01
C MET A 1 -9.93 12.84 -17.68
N THR A 2 -11.04 13.19 -17.05
CA THR A 2 -11.08 13.87 -15.75
C THR A 2 -11.06 12.85 -14.60
N ALA A 3 -10.85 13.33 -13.37
CA ALA A 3 -10.90 12.48 -12.18
C ALA A 3 -12.31 11.88 -11.95
N GLU A 4 -13.36 12.64 -12.27
CA GLU A 4 -14.75 12.19 -12.18
C GLU A 4 -15.05 11.09 -13.20
N GLU A 5 -14.68 11.33 -14.47
CA GLU A 5 -14.80 10.33 -15.55
C GLU A 5 -14.04 9.05 -15.22
N PHE A 6 -12.88 9.18 -14.58
CA PHE A 6 -12.09 8.04 -14.14
C PHE A 6 -12.79 7.25 -13.02
N GLN A 7 -13.33 7.92 -12.01
CA GLN A 7 -14.09 7.24 -10.95
C GLN A 7 -15.35 6.55 -11.50
N GLU A 8 -16.06 7.21 -12.41
CA GLU A 8 -17.24 6.63 -13.06
C GLU A 8 -16.88 5.37 -13.85
N ALA A 9 -15.80 5.43 -14.64
CA ALA A 9 -15.28 4.29 -15.38
C ALA A 9 -14.88 3.12 -14.48
N LEU A 10 -14.24 3.38 -13.34
CA LEU A 10 -13.94 2.33 -12.34
C LEU A 10 -15.23 1.71 -11.78
N GLY A 11 -16.25 2.52 -11.53
CA GLY A 11 -17.57 2.07 -11.11
C GLY A 11 -18.24 1.17 -12.16
N THR A 12 -18.20 1.56 -13.44
CA THR A 12 -18.73 0.76 -14.55
C THR A 12 -18.01 -0.58 -14.69
N LEU A 13 -16.69 -0.60 -14.48
CA LEU A 13 -15.88 -1.83 -14.49
C LEU A 13 -15.99 -2.65 -13.19
N ASN A 14 -16.81 -2.21 -12.23
CA ASN A 14 -16.97 -2.79 -10.90
C ASN A 14 -15.61 -3.07 -10.21
N THR A 15 -14.69 -2.10 -10.30
CA THR A 15 -13.33 -2.23 -9.76
C THR A 15 -12.98 -1.06 -8.86
N THR A 16 -11.96 -1.25 -8.03
CA THR A 16 -11.47 -0.23 -7.11
C THR A 16 -10.19 0.40 -7.66
N PRO A 17 -9.78 1.60 -7.19
CA PRO A 17 -8.48 2.16 -7.52
C PRO A 17 -7.31 1.20 -7.24
N ALA A 18 -7.43 0.35 -6.22
CA ALA A 18 -6.45 -0.68 -5.91
C ALA A 18 -6.45 -1.82 -6.95
N GLY A 19 -7.63 -2.30 -7.36
CA GLY A 19 -7.76 -3.32 -8.38
C GLY A 19 -7.25 -2.83 -9.74
N PHE A 20 -7.58 -1.59 -10.10
CA PHE A 20 -7.11 -0.97 -11.32
C PHE A 20 -5.59 -0.75 -11.31
N ALA A 21 -5.02 -0.27 -10.21
CA ALA A 21 -3.56 -0.13 -10.04
C ALA A 21 -2.80 -1.42 -10.37
N ARG A 22 -3.32 -2.56 -9.93
CA ARG A 22 -2.75 -3.89 -10.23
C ARG A 22 -2.88 -4.27 -11.70
N LEU A 23 -4.03 -3.99 -12.31
CA LEU A 23 -4.30 -4.29 -13.72
C LEU A 23 -3.31 -3.60 -14.67
N ILE A 24 -2.95 -2.35 -14.36
CA ILE A 24 -2.06 -1.54 -15.20
C ILE A 24 -0.61 -1.53 -14.72
N GLY A 25 -0.30 -2.18 -13.59
CA GLY A 25 1.06 -2.23 -13.03
C GLY A 25 1.57 -0.89 -12.47
N VAL A 26 0.68 -0.07 -11.91
CA VAL A 26 1.01 1.26 -11.35
C VAL A 26 0.79 1.28 -9.85
N ASP A 27 1.60 2.05 -9.11
CA ASP A 27 1.45 2.22 -7.67
C ASP A 27 0.06 2.77 -7.27
N ILE A 28 -0.53 2.20 -6.22
CA ILE A 28 -1.87 2.56 -5.72
C ILE A 28 -1.98 4.04 -5.31
N ARG A 29 -0.92 4.66 -4.78
CA ARG A 29 -0.93 6.08 -4.42
C ARG A 29 -1.04 6.94 -5.67
N THR A 30 -0.42 6.52 -6.78
CA THR A 30 -0.56 7.21 -8.06
C THR A 30 -1.99 7.14 -8.58
N VAL A 31 -2.62 5.96 -8.53
CA VAL A 31 -4.01 5.80 -8.96
C VAL A 31 -4.99 6.56 -8.06
N ARG A 32 -4.74 6.60 -6.75
CA ARG A 32 -5.53 7.44 -5.82
C ARG A 32 -5.40 8.93 -6.14
N ARG A 33 -4.22 9.41 -6.52
CA ARG A 33 -4.03 10.82 -6.93
C ARG A 33 -4.76 11.15 -8.22
N TRP A 34 -4.93 10.17 -9.12
CA TRP A 34 -5.78 10.33 -10.29
C TRP A 34 -7.26 10.42 -9.92
N SER A 35 -7.75 9.52 -9.07
CA SER A 35 -9.15 9.53 -8.65
C SER A 35 -9.54 10.79 -7.86
N THR A 36 -8.60 11.42 -7.16
CA THR A 36 -8.87 12.68 -6.44
C THR A 36 -8.59 13.94 -7.27
N GLY A 37 -8.09 13.80 -8.50
CA GLY A 37 -7.66 14.93 -9.33
C GLY A 37 -6.37 15.61 -8.87
N ALA A 38 -5.71 15.11 -7.83
CA ALA A 38 -4.42 15.62 -7.36
C ALA A 38 -3.27 15.39 -8.36
N LYS A 39 -3.46 14.50 -9.35
CA LYS A 39 -2.55 14.28 -10.47
C LYS A 39 -3.37 14.04 -11.74
N MET A 40 -2.90 14.56 -12.87
CA MET A 40 -3.51 14.25 -14.16
C MET A 40 -3.35 12.78 -14.53
N ILE A 41 -4.39 12.23 -15.16
CA ILE A 41 -4.38 10.88 -15.71
C ILE A 41 -3.62 10.91 -17.05
N PRO A 42 -2.60 10.07 -17.25
CA PRO A 42 -1.91 9.97 -18.54
C PRO A 42 -2.84 9.52 -19.66
N ASP A 43 -2.67 10.06 -20.86
CA ASP A 43 -3.50 9.71 -22.03
C ASP A 43 -3.45 8.22 -22.38
N THR A 44 -2.31 7.56 -22.14
CA THR A 44 -2.16 6.11 -22.32
C THR A 44 -3.08 5.32 -21.39
N VAL A 45 -3.20 5.74 -20.13
CA VAL A 45 -4.08 5.11 -19.14
C VAL A 45 -5.55 5.39 -19.48
N ALA A 46 -5.85 6.62 -19.92
CA ALA A 46 -7.19 6.98 -20.39
C ALA A 46 -7.63 6.13 -21.60
N ALA A 47 -6.73 5.92 -22.57
CA ALA A 47 -6.98 5.08 -23.73
C ALA A 47 -7.20 3.60 -23.34
N GLN A 48 -6.36 3.05 -22.45
CA GLN A 48 -6.52 1.68 -21.95
C GLN A 48 -7.86 1.47 -21.23
N LEU A 49 -8.25 2.42 -20.39
CA LEU A 49 -9.54 2.38 -19.70
C LEU A 49 -10.71 2.45 -20.68
N GLY A 50 -10.61 3.28 -21.71
CA GLY A 50 -11.59 3.34 -22.80
C GLY A 50 -11.75 2.02 -23.55
N VAL A 51 -10.64 1.32 -23.83
CA VAL A 51 -10.66 0.00 -24.47
C VAL A 51 -11.34 -1.04 -23.58
N LEU A 52 -11.05 -1.05 -22.27
CA LEU A 52 -11.69 -1.98 -21.32
C LEU A 52 -13.20 -1.75 -21.21
N LEU A 53 -13.64 -0.50 -21.21
CA LEU A 53 -15.06 -0.15 -21.24
C LEU A 53 -15.74 -0.62 -22.53
N GLN A 54 -15.09 -0.43 -23.68
CA GLN A 54 -15.62 -0.89 -24.97
C GLN A 54 -15.63 -2.42 -25.08
N ALA A 55 -14.68 -3.11 -24.46
CA ALA A 55 -14.61 -4.57 -24.41
C ALA A 55 -15.68 -5.20 -23.49
N GLY A 56 -16.45 -4.39 -22.76
CA GLY A 56 -17.56 -4.85 -21.92
C GLY A 56 -17.14 -5.34 -20.53
N GLY A 57 -15.93 -5.00 -20.06
CA GLY A 57 -15.49 -5.33 -18.72
C GLY A 57 -14.00 -5.65 -18.61
N LEU A 58 -13.59 -6.01 -17.41
CA LEU A 58 -12.26 -6.54 -17.16
C LEU A 58 -12.13 -7.94 -17.77
N PRO A 59 -10.94 -8.34 -18.26
CA PRO A 59 -10.69 -9.73 -18.61
C PRO A 59 -11.08 -10.60 -17.42
N SER A 60 -11.82 -11.67 -17.68
CA SER A 60 -12.42 -12.55 -16.68
C SER A 60 -11.35 -13.33 -15.90
N THR A 61 -10.55 -12.63 -15.10
CA THR A 61 -9.88 -13.17 -13.94
C THR A 61 -11.00 -13.47 -12.95
N SER A 62 -11.25 -14.75 -12.68
CA SER A 62 -12.41 -15.12 -11.87
C SER A 62 -12.33 -14.46 -10.49
N ALA A 63 -13.47 -14.19 -9.85
CA ALA A 63 -13.48 -13.69 -8.48
C ALA A 63 -12.70 -14.62 -7.53
N ALA A 64 -12.62 -15.92 -7.85
CA ALA A 64 -11.79 -16.90 -7.16
C ALA A 64 -10.29 -16.65 -7.37
N ASP A 65 -9.85 -16.26 -8.57
CA ASP A 65 -8.45 -15.89 -8.84
C ASP A 65 -8.06 -14.60 -8.12
N LEU A 66 -8.97 -13.61 -8.08
CA LEU A 66 -8.75 -12.38 -7.30
C LEU A 66 -8.68 -12.64 -5.80
N GLN A 67 -9.46 -13.60 -5.30
CA GLN A 67 -9.45 -13.98 -3.89
C GLN A 67 -8.25 -14.85 -3.52
N ALA A 68 -7.80 -15.75 -4.40
CA ALA A 68 -6.57 -16.51 -4.25
C ALA A 68 -5.33 -15.59 -4.28
N LEU A 69 -5.32 -14.59 -5.18
CA LEU A 69 -4.30 -13.55 -5.18
C LEU A 69 -4.32 -12.73 -3.89
N ARG A 70 -5.50 -12.38 -3.36
CA ARG A 70 -5.65 -11.67 -2.08
C ARG A 70 -5.07 -12.46 -0.90
N ILE A 71 -5.35 -13.76 -0.81
CA ILE A 71 -4.84 -14.63 0.26
C ILE A 71 -3.31 -14.75 0.17
N ASN A 72 -2.77 -14.90 -1.04
CA ASN A 72 -1.32 -14.96 -1.25
C ASN A 72 -0.64 -13.62 -0.93
N GLU A 73 -1.26 -12.49 -1.26
CA GLU A 73 -0.70 -11.15 -1.04
C GLU A 73 -0.77 -10.68 0.42
N GLU A 74 -1.72 -11.21 1.20
CA GLU A 74 -1.81 -11.00 2.65
C GLU A 74 -0.83 -11.90 3.41
N ALA A 75 -0.50 -13.08 2.86
CA ALA A 75 0.54 -13.96 3.36
C ALA A 75 1.97 -13.45 3.10
N ASP A 76 2.18 -12.70 2.01
CA ASP A 76 3.51 -12.23 1.59
C ASP A 76 3.85 -10.81 2.08
N ARG A 77 2.92 -10.13 2.77
CA ARG A 77 3.22 -8.85 3.40
C ARG A 77 3.96 -9.08 4.72
N PRO A 78 5.15 -8.47 4.91
CA PRO A 78 5.77 -8.47 6.22
C PRO A 78 4.81 -7.81 7.20
N THR A 79 4.43 -8.53 8.24
CA THR A 79 3.57 -8.04 9.33
C THR A 79 4.38 -7.25 10.35
N SER A 80 5.68 -7.51 10.43
CA SER A 80 6.63 -6.73 11.22
C SER A 80 7.98 -6.57 10.53
N CYS A 81 8.72 -5.55 10.94
CA CYS A 81 10.12 -5.36 10.58
C CYS A 81 10.92 -4.90 11.80
N PHE A 82 12.24 -5.03 11.75
CA PHE A 82 13.13 -4.53 12.80
C PHE A 82 13.76 -3.22 12.34
N VAL A 83 13.78 -2.22 13.20
CA VAL A 83 14.32 -0.88 12.90
C VAL A 83 15.12 -0.34 14.07
N TRP A 84 16.17 0.42 13.77
CA TRP A 84 16.87 1.17 14.80
C TRP A 84 15.98 2.29 15.33
N VAL A 85 15.89 2.44 16.65
CA VAL A 85 15.15 3.52 17.31
C VAL A 85 15.95 4.09 18.47
N GLN A 86 15.68 5.35 18.78
CA GLN A 86 16.16 6.05 19.97
C GLN A 86 14.98 6.78 20.61
N ARG A 87 14.87 6.79 21.94
CA ARG A 87 13.77 7.51 22.62
C ARG A 87 14.10 9.00 22.70
N LYS A 88 13.15 9.86 22.34
CA LYS A 88 13.39 11.32 22.29
C LYS A 88 13.76 11.92 23.65
N ASP A 89 13.13 11.46 24.73
CA ASP A 89 13.15 12.18 26.01
C ASP A 89 13.79 11.42 27.18
N SER A 90 14.30 10.21 26.97
CA SER A 90 14.67 9.33 28.09
C SER A 90 15.95 8.52 27.93
N ASP A 91 16.39 8.23 26.71
CA ASP A 91 17.53 7.33 26.50
C ASP A 91 18.38 7.78 25.30
N PRO A 92 19.65 8.15 25.49
CA PRO A 92 20.54 8.52 24.39
C PRO A 92 21.01 7.31 23.58
N LEU A 93 20.71 6.08 23.98
CA LEU A 93 21.17 4.88 23.30
C LEU A 93 20.21 4.46 22.17
N TRP A 94 20.82 4.09 21.05
CA TRP A 94 20.12 3.42 19.96
C TRP A 94 19.89 1.96 20.32
N THR A 95 18.73 1.45 19.95
CA THR A 95 18.35 0.05 20.13
C THR A 95 17.46 -0.41 18.98
N VAL A 96 17.29 -1.71 18.82
CA VAL A 96 16.48 -2.29 17.75
C VAL A 96 15.06 -2.51 18.27
N ALA A 97 14.06 -1.90 17.64
CA ALA A 97 12.66 -2.18 17.92
C ALA A 97 12.05 -3.06 16.82
N GLU A 98 11.11 -3.91 17.23
CA GLU A 98 10.16 -4.50 16.30
C GLU A 98 9.05 -3.48 16.01
N HIS A 99 8.84 -3.16 14.74
CA HIS A 99 7.74 -2.34 14.25
C HIS A 99 6.66 -3.28 13.71
N ASP A 100 5.52 -3.32 14.39
CA ASP A 100 4.31 -3.95 13.87
C ASP A 100 3.68 -3.02 12.83
N LEU A 101 3.77 -3.42 11.56
CA LEU A 101 3.30 -2.63 10.42
C LEU A 101 1.76 -2.60 10.32
N VAL A 102 1.07 -3.51 11.03
CA VAL A 102 -0.39 -3.59 11.04
C VAL A 102 -0.96 -2.63 12.08
N SER A 103 -0.41 -2.63 13.30
CA SER A 103 -0.88 -1.77 14.39
C SER A 103 -0.15 -0.43 14.50
N ASP A 104 0.94 -0.25 13.74
CA ASP A 104 1.83 0.92 13.76
C ASP A 104 2.43 1.19 15.15
N VAL A 105 2.85 0.12 15.82
CA VAL A 105 3.40 0.14 17.17
C VAL A 105 4.82 -0.41 17.19
N PHE A 106 5.65 0.16 18.05
CA PHE A 106 7.03 -0.24 18.26
C PHE A 106 7.19 -0.97 19.60
N TYR A 107 7.88 -2.11 19.57
CA TYR A 107 8.23 -2.91 20.72
C TYR A 107 9.74 -2.88 20.93
N LEU A 108 10.18 -2.38 22.08
CA LEU A 108 11.59 -2.33 22.44
C LEU A 108 12.05 -3.62 23.15
N PRO A 109 13.32 -4.03 22.99
CA PRO A 109 13.81 -5.29 23.55
C PRO A 109 13.70 -5.30 25.07
N GLY A 110 13.17 -6.40 25.62
CA GLY A 110 13.01 -6.58 27.06
C GLY A 110 11.95 -5.68 27.71
N ARG A 111 11.11 -5.00 26.92
CA ARG A 111 10.00 -4.17 27.43
C ARG A 111 8.67 -4.69 26.88
N ILE A 112 7.65 -4.64 27.75
CA ILE A 112 6.26 -4.96 27.39
C ILE A 112 5.52 -3.68 26.92
N GLU A 113 6.13 -2.52 27.15
CA GLU A 113 5.60 -1.21 26.77
C GLU A 113 5.56 -1.05 25.25
N ARG A 114 4.46 -0.44 24.80
CA ARG A 114 4.21 -0.08 23.40
C ARG A 114 4.59 1.37 23.19
N PHE A 115 5.26 1.65 22.09
CA PHE A 115 5.69 3.00 21.73
C PHE A 115 5.11 3.39 20.38
N VAL A 116 4.82 4.67 20.23
CA VAL A 116 4.39 5.26 18.95
C VAL A 116 5.53 6.02 18.29
N ALA A 117 5.45 6.23 16.98
CA ALA A 117 6.50 6.90 16.21
C ALA A 117 6.87 8.29 16.78
N ASP A 118 5.90 9.00 17.34
CA ASP A 118 6.12 10.34 17.92
C ASP A 118 7.04 10.34 19.15
N GLU A 119 7.17 9.21 19.85
CA GLU A 119 8.03 9.06 21.03
C GLU A 119 9.47 8.66 20.66
N LEU A 120 9.71 8.33 19.38
CA LEU A 120 10.92 7.71 18.89
C LEU A 120 11.58 8.54 17.78
N VAL A 121 12.91 8.52 17.76
CA VAL A 121 13.71 8.85 16.58
C VAL A 121 13.92 7.53 15.85
N ILE A 122 13.36 7.42 14.64
CA ILE A 122 13.42 6.20 13.83
C ILE A 122 14.64 6.28 12.91
N GLY A 123 15.50 5.27 13.01
CA GLY A 123 16.70 5.07 12.21
C GLY A 123 16.47 4.04 11.09
N PRO A 124 17.56 3.54 10.49
CA PRO A 124 17.47 2.61 9.37
C PRO A 124 16.88 1.25 9.79
N ALA A 125 16.28 0.56 8.82
CA ALA A 125 15.82 -0.82 9.00
C ALA A 125 17.00 -1.78 9.23
N VAL A 126 16.78 -2.75 10.11
CA VAL A 126 17.72 -3.82 10.41
C VAL A 126 17.42 -4.99 9.49
N VAL A 127 18.44 -5.45 8.77
CA VAL A 127 18.37 -6.63 7.91
C VAL A 127 19.01 -7.80 8.66
N ALA A 128 18.39 -8.97 8.61
CA ALA A 128 19.00 -10.18 9.14
C ALA A 128 20.30 -10.48 8.36
N PRO A 129 21.38 -10.91 9.05
CA PRO A 129 22.57 -11.36 8.35
C PRO A 129 22.27 -12.62 7.51
N GLU A 130 22.91 -12.71 6.33
CA GLU A 130 22.85 -13.87 5.42
C GLU A 130 23.56 -15.12 5.98
#